data_AF-O69105-F1
#
_entry.id   AF-O69105-F1
#
_cell.length_a   1.000
_cell.length_b   1.000
_cell.length_c   1.000
_cell.angle_alpha   90.00
_cell.angle_beta   90.00
_cell.angle_gamma   90.00
#
_symmetry.space_group_name_H-M   'P 1'
#
loop_
_entity.id
_entity.type
_entity.pdbx_description
1 polymer ?
#
loop_
_entity_poly.entity_id
_entity_poly.type
_entity_poly.pdbx_seq_one_letter_code
_entity_poly.pdbx_strand_id
1 'polypeptide(L)'
;LGVVPVISALRKKANQIQQETMISIENKMPELTDRERKILSKHTKSIINQLLKEPILQAKEMANSPKANEQLRLFQQIFGIEDAVEDEVDMMSKQELERKERLRSSQTPTEPKYSF
;
A
#
# COMPACT_ATOMS: atom_id res chain seq x y z
N LEU A 1 10.16 -11.05 -6.63
CA LEU A 1 9.24 -10.20 -5.85
C LEU A 1 9.19 -8.83 -6.51
N GLY A 2 7.99 -8.32 -6.80
CA GLY A 2 7.84 -6.96 -7.31
C GLY A 2 8.12 -5.92 -6.22
N VAL A 3 8.57 -4.73 -6.60
CA VAL A 3 8.75 -3.61 -5.64
C VAL A 3 7.43 -3.02 -5.15
N VAL A 4 6.35 -3.21 -5.93
CA VAL A 4 5.04 -2.60 -5.65
C VAL A 4 4.45 -3.10 -4.31
N PRO A 5 4.37 -4.40 -4.01
CA PRO A 5 3.97 -4.90 -2.70
C PRO A 5 4.80 -4.33 -1.55
N VAL A 6 6.13 -4.21 -1.73
CA VAL A 6 7.04 -3.66 -0.71
C VAL A 6 6.71 -2.19 -0.40
N ILE A 7 6.49 -1.38 -1.43
CA ILE A 7 6.11 0.03 -1.28
C ILE A 7 4.72 0.16 -0.64
N SER A 8 3.78 -0.71 -1.02
CA SER A 8 2.42 -0.75 -0.47
C SER A 8 2.45 -1.04 1.03
N ALA A 9 3.14 -2.11 1.42
CA ALA A 9 3.32 -2.52 2.81
C ALA A 9 3.96 -1.43 3.67
N LEU A 10 5.03 -0.79 3.17
CA LEU A 10 5.68 0.32 3.86
C LEU A 10 4.73 1.50 4.11
N ARG A 11 3.94 1.88 3.09
CA ARG A 11 2.94 2.95 3.22
C ARG A 11 1.83 2.59 4.19
N LYS A 12 1.35 1.35 4.14
CA LYS A 12 0.31 0.83 5.04
C LYS A 12 0.77 0.89 6.49
N LYS A 13 1.98 0.41 6.79
CA LYS A 13 2.60 0.51 8.12
C LYS A 13 2.70 1.95 8.60
N ALA A 14 3.17 2.86 7.74
CA ALA A 14 3.28 4.27 8.11
C ALA A 14 1.92 4.93 8.38
N ASN A 15 0.89 4.62 7.57
CA ASN A 15 -0.47 5.11 7.80
C ASN A 15 -1.07 4.58 9.10
N GLN A 16 -0.81 3.30 9.43
CA GLN A 16 -1.26 2.72 10.70
C GLN A 16 -0.65 3.48 11.90
N ILE A 17 0.66 3.73 11.87
CA ILE A 17 1.35 4.52 12.90
C ILE A 17 0.73 5.93 13.01
N GLN A 18 0.42 6.57 11.88
CA GLN A 18 -0.24 7.88 11.87
C GLN A 18 -1.61 7.83 12.55
N GLN A 19 -2.42 6.82 12.23
CA GLN A 19 -3.77 6.66 12.77
C GLN A 19 -3.74 6.43 14.28
N GLU A 20 -2.89 5.51 14.74
CA GLU A 20 -2.69 5.23 16.17
C GLU A 20 -2.21 6.49 16.91
N THR A 21 -1.31 7.26 16.31
CA THR A 21 -0.82 8.53 16.86
C THR A 21 -1.94 9.56 16.95
N MET A 22 -2.74 9.73 15.91
CA MET A 22 -3.88 10.65 15.91
C MET A 22 -4.90 10.27 16.99
N ILE A 23 -5.23 8.99 17.14
CA ILE A 23 -6.09 8.49 18.23
C ILE A 23 -5.49 8.86 19.59
N SER A 24 -4.18 8.65 19.79
CA SER A 24 -3.54 9.05 21.05
C SER A 24 -3.58 10.56 21.30
N ILE A 25 -3.46 11.40 20.27
CA ILE A 25 -3.54 12.86 20.41
C ILE A 25 -4.95 13.27 20.81
N GLU A 26 -5.96 12.71 20.14
CA GLU A 26 -7.37 13.00 20.41
C GLU A 26 -7.77 12.61 21.84
N ASN A 27 -7.27 11.48 22.35
CA ASN A 27 -7.48 11.07 23.74
C ASN A 27 -6.82 12.03 24.76
N LYS A 28 -5.67 12.62 24.43
CA LYS A 28 -4.92 13.55 25.31
C LYS A 28 -5.40 14.99 25.21
N MET A 29 -6.11 15.32 24.13
CA MET A 29 -6.62 16.66 23.84
C MET A 29 -8.10 16.56 23.47
N PRO A 30 -8.99 16.22 24.42
CA PRO A 30 -10.41 15.96 24.14
C PRO A 30 -11.14 17.18 23.56
N GLU A 31 -10.66 18.39 23.86
CA GLU A 31 -11.23 19.66 23.39
C GLU A 31 -10.74 20.10 21.99
N LEU A 32 -10.06 19.22 21.24
CA LEU A 32 -9.60 19.52 19.89
C LEU A 32 -10.76 19.85 18.95
N THR A 33 -10.73 21.05 18.38
CA THR A 33 -11.68 21.45 17.34
C THR A 33 -11.45 20.66 16.04
N ASP A 34 -12.47 20.57 15.19
CA ASP A 34 -12.37 19.92 13.87
C ASP A 34 -11.25 20.52 13.01
N ARG A 35 -11.07 21.84 13.10
CA ARG A 35 -10.01 22.55 12.37
C ARG A 35 -8.63 22.11 12.84
N GLU A 36 -8.39 22.04 14.15
CA GLU A 36 -7.10 21.65 14.72
C GLU A 36 -6.80 20.18 14.43
N ARG A 37 -7.79 19.29 14.58
CA ARG A 37 -7.69 17.87 14.20
C ARG A 37 -7.25 17.71 12.74
N LYS A 38 -7.84 18.50 11.83
CA LYS A 38 -7.47 18.49 10.41
C LYS A 38 -6.06 19.02 10.17
N ILE A 39 -5.64 20.06 10.88
CA ILE A 39 -4.27 20.60 10.81
C ILE A 39 -3.27 19.54 11.26
N LEU A 40 -3.49 18.92 12.43
CA LEU A 40 -2.65 17.84 12.97
C LEU A 40 -2.57 16.64 12.03
N SER A 41 -3.71 16.18 11.50
CA SER A 41 -3.76 15.10 10.52
C SER A 41 -2.96 15.42 9.25
N LYS A 42 -3.03 16.67 8.76
CA LYS A 42 -2.23 17.13 7.61
C LYS A 42 -0.74 17.16 7.92
N HIS A 43 -0.33 17.68 9.08
CA HIS A 43 1.08 17.79 9.44
C HIS A 43 1.71 16.41 9.67
N THR A 44 1.03 15.52 10.39
CA THR A 44 1.50 14.13 10.61
C THR A 44 1.66 13.38 9.29
N LYS A 45 0.68 13.50 8.38
CA LYS A 45 0.77 12.94 7.03
C LYS A 45 1.92 13.55 6.22
N SER A 46 2.15 14.85 6.33
CA SER A 46 3.26 15.53 5.65
C SER A 46 4.63 15.02 6.13
N ILE A 47 4.81 14.85 7.44
CA ILE A 47 6.04 14.30 8.04
C ILE A 47 6.30 12.89 7.49
N ILE A 48 5.29 12.02 7.51
CA ILE A 48 5.41 10.65 6.99
C ILE A 48 5.75 10.66 5.50
N ASN A 49 5.07 11.48 4.70
CA ASN A 49 5.36 11.57 3.26
C ASN A 49 6.78 12.04 2.97
N GLN A 50 7.31 12.98 3.75
CA GLN A 50 8.69 13.44 3.64
C GLN A 50 9.67 12.33 4.02
N LEU A 51 9.42 11.62 5.13
CA LEU A 51 10.24 10.49 5.57
C LEU A 51 10.25 9.34 4.56
N LEU A 52 9.08 9.03 3.96
CA LEU A 52 8.93 7.92 3.02
C LEU A 52 9.47 8.21 1.61
N LYS A 53 9.73 9.47 1.25
CA LYS A 53 10.13 9.85 -0.10
C LYS A 53 11.40 9.11 -0.54
N GLU A 54 12.44 9.17 0.29
CA GLU A 54 13.75 8.58 -0.02
C GLU A 54 13.74 7.05 0.05
N PRO A 55 13.20 6.39 1.10
CA PRO A 55 13.09 4.94 1.15
C PRO A 55 12.33 4.33 -0.04
N ILE A 56 11.26 5.00 -0.50
CA ILE A 56 10.50 4.54 -1.67
C ILE A 56 11.34 4.64 -2.95
N LEU A 57 12.15 5.69 -3.09
CA LEU A 57 13.05 5.83 -4.24
C LEU A 57 14.10 4.71 -4.22
N GLN A 58 14.74 4.49 -3.08
CA GLN A 58 15.74 3.44 -2.91
C GLN A 58 15.17 2.04 -3.16
N ALA A 59 13.95 1.74 -2.68
CA ALA A 59 13.30 0.46 -2.97
C ALA A 59 13.13 0.23 -4.48
N LYS A 60 12.79 1.27 -5.25
CA LYS A 60 12.68 1.18 -6.72
C LYS A 60 14.03 0.93 -7.38
N GLU A 61 15.08 1.59 -6.91
CA GLU A 61 16.44 1.39 -7.43
C GLU A 61 16.96 -0.01 -7.13
N MET A 62 16.78 -0.49 -5.89
CA MET A 62 17.12 -1.85 -5.47
C MET A 62 16.42 -2.90 -6.34
N ALA A 63 15.16 -2.66 -6.72
CA ALA A 63 14.40 -3.57 -7.57
C ALA A 63 14.94 -3.71 -9.01
N ASN A 64 15.72 -2.72 -9.48
CA ASN A 64 16.38 -2.76 -10.78
C ASN A 64 17.81 -3.33 -10.71
N SER A 65 18.30 -3.67 -9.52
CA SER A 65 19.63 -4.23 -9.32
C SER A 65 19.69 -5.72 -9.69
N PRO A 66 20.85 -6.24 -10.17
CA PRO A 66 21.06 -7.69 -10.32
C PRO A 66 20.84 -8.49 -9.03
N LYS A 67 20.95 -7.83 -7.86
CA LYS A 67 20.73 -8.41 -6.53
C LYS A 67 19.39 -8.00 -5.90
N ALA A 68 18.39 -7.64 -6.72
CA ALA A 68 17.11 -7.11 -6.26
C ALA A 68 16.44 -7.94 -5.15
N ASN A 69 16.40 -9.26 -5.29
CA ASN A 69 15.75 -10.13 -4.29
C ASN A 69 16.45 -10.07 -2.92
N GLU A 70 17.78 -9.99 -2.87
CA GLU A 70 18.54 -9.89 -1.62
C GLU A 70 18.37 -8.51 -0.98
N GLN A 71 18.52 -7.45 -1.78
CA GLN A 71 18.41 -6.08 -1.31
C GLN A 71 17.00 -5.74 -0.82
N LEU A 72 15.96 -6.19 -1.54
CA LEU A 72 14.57 -5.98 -1.12
C LEU A 72 14.22 -6.80 0.13
N ARG A 73 14.83 -7.97 0.34
CA ARG A 73 14.66 -8.71 1.61
C ARG A 73 15.27 -7.96 2.77
N LEU A 74 16.50 -7.45 2.62
CA LEU A 74 17.13 -6.63 3.64
C LEU A 74 16.33 -5.35 3.92
N PHE A 75 15.81 -4.70 2.88
CA PHE A 75 14.93 -3.54 3.02
C PHE A 75 13.68 -3.88 3.84
N GLN A 76 13.03 -5.01 3.54
CA GLN A 76 11.86 -5.46 4.31
C GLN A 76 12.20 -5.68 5.78
N GLN A 77 13.34 -6.30 6.09
CA GLN A 77 13.83 -6.51 7.45
C GLN A 77 14.13 -5.21 8.20
N ILE A 78 14.79 -4.25 7.54
CA ILE A 78 15.10 -2.94 8.13
C ILE A 78 13.81 -2.21 8.53
N PHE A 79 12.78 -2.29 7.68
CA PHE A 79 11.51 -1.64 7.95
C PHE A 79 10.51 -2.52 8.72
N GLY A 80 10.83 -3.80 8.99
CA GLY A 80 9.96 -4.77 9.65
C GLY A 80 8.59 -4.87 8.96
N ILE A 81 8.57 -5.17 7.66
CA ILE A 81 7.37 -5.21 6.81
C ILE A 81 7.19 -6.55 6.07
N GLU A 82 7.95 -7.59 6.41
CA GLU A 82 7.96 -8.89 5.73
C GLU A 82 6.56 -9.50 5.60
N ASP A 83 5.87 -9.69 6.73
CA ASP A 83 4.52 -10.25 6.76
C ASP A 83 3.53 -9.37 5.99
N ALA A 84 3.67 -8.05 6.13
CA ALA A 84 2.83 -7.10 5.42
C ALA A 84 3.08 -7.13 3.89
N VAL A 85 4.30 -7.44 3.44
CA VAL A 85 4.59 -7.62 2.00
C VAL A 85 3.92 -8.89 1.49
N GLU A 86 3.96 -9.98 2.26
CA GLU A 86 3.30 -11.24 1.93
C GLU A 86 1.79 -11.05 1.77
N ASP A 87 1.14 -10.37 2.73
CA ASP A 87 -0.27 -9.99 2.66
C ASP A 87 -0.61 -9.21 1.37
N GLU A 88 0.24 -8.24 1.00
CA GLU A 88 0.05 -7.43 -0.20
C GLU A 88 0.22 -8.26 -1.49
N VAL A 89 1.17 -9.19 -1.53
CA VAL A 89 1.35 -10.12 -2.66
C VAL A 89 0.12 -11.00 -2.82
N ASP A 90 -0.39 -11.56 -1.72
CA ASP A 90 -1.59 -12.41 -1.73
C ASP A 90 -2.82 -11.65 -2.18
N MET A 91 -3.03 -10.43 -1.67
CA MET A 91 -4.12 -9.57 -2.08
C MET A 91 -4.04 -9.22 -3.57
N MET A 92 -2.86 -8.86 -4.08
CA MET A 92 -2.67 -8.53 -5.49
C MET A 92 -2.91 -9.73 -6.40
N SER A 93 -2.45 -10.93 -6.01
CA SER A 93 -2.67 -12.15 -6.79
C SER A 93 -4.16 -12.51 -6.89
N LYS A 94 -4.92 -12.37 -5.79
CA LYS A 94 -6.39 -12.54 -5.77
C LYS A 94 -7.08 -11.53 -6.70
N GLN A 95 -6.71 -10.25 -6.62
CA GLN A 95 -7.25 -9.21 -7.49
C GLN A 95 -6.96 -9.44 -8.97
N GLU A 96 -5.77 -9.94 -9.31
CA GLU A 96 -5.42 -10.30 -10.69
C GLU A 96 -6.25 -11.47 -11.22
N LEU A 97 -6.51 -12.48 -10.39
CA LEU A 97 -7.38 -13.60 -10.75
C LEU A 97 -8.82 -13.14 -11.01
N GLU A 98 -9.41 -12.39 -10.08
CA GLU A 98 -10.76 -11.83 -10.25
C GLU A 98 -10.86 -10.95 -11.49
N ARG A 99 -9.83 -10.13 -11.77
CA ARG A 99 -9.78 -9.29 -12.96
C ARG A 99 -9.77 -10.14 -14.24
N LYS A 100 -8.97 -11.21 -14.28
CA LYS A 100 -8.91 -12.14 -15.42
C LYS A 100 -10.25 -12.86 -15.63
N GLU A 101 -10.94 -13.24 -14.55
CA GLU A 101 -12.26 -13.87 -14.62
C GLU A 101 -13.32 -12.92 -15.17
N ARG A 102 -13.38 -11.67 -14.67
CA ARG A 102 -14.29 -10.64 -15.19
C ARG A 102 -14.08 -10.36 -16.67
N LEU A 103 -12.82 -10.32 -17.11
CA LEU A 103 -12.46 -10.14 -18.53
C LEU A 103 -12.85 -11.35 -19.40
N ARG A 104 -12.81 -12.57 -18.86
CA ARG A 104 -13.27 -13.78 -19.56
C ARG A 104 -14.80 -13.80 -19.68
N SER A 105 -15.53 -13.42 -18.63
CA SER A 105 -17.00 -13.36 -18.66
C SER A 105 -17.56 -12.28 -19.58
N SER A 106 -16.80 -11.23 -19.89
CA SER A 106 -17.22 -10.17 -20.81
C SER A 106 -16.89 -10.46 -22.29
N GLN A 107 -16.10 -11.50 -22.59
CA GLN A 107 -15.72 -11.90 -23.94
C GLN A 107 -16.51 -13.09 -24.51
N THR A 108 -17.40 -13.72 -23.73
CA THR A 108 -18.32 -14.73 -24.26
C THR A 108 -19.33 -14.07 -25.21
N PRO A 109 -19.39 -14.46 -26.51
CA PRO A 109 -20.36 -13.90 -27.44
C PRO A 109 -21.77 -14.29 -27.00
N THR A 110 -22.64 -13.30 -26.80
CA THR A 110 -24.08 -13.54 -26.81
C THR A 110 -24.45 -14.03 -28.20
N GLU A 111 -24.75 -15.33 -28.35
CA GLU A 111 -25.29 -15.89 -29.58
C GLU A 111 -26.46 -15.00 -30.07
N PRO A 112 -26.43 -14.52 -31.32
CA PRO A 112 -27.58 -13.82 -31.87
C PRO A 112 -28.70 -14.85 -31.97
N LYS A 113 -29.75 -14.66 -31.17
CA LYS A 113 -31.02 -15.38 -31.36
C LYS A 113 -31.56 -15.00 -32.73
N TYR A 114 -31.26 -15.81 -33.75
CA TYR A 114 -32.03 -15.79 -34.99
C TYR A 114 -33.45 -16.24 -34.64
N SER A 115 -34.37 -15.28 -34.58
CA SER A 115 -35.79 -15.57 -34.73
C SER A 115 -36.11 -15.52 -36.22
N PHE A 116 -36.68 -16.60 -36.72
CA PHE A 116 -37.47 -16.62 -37.96
C PHE A 116 -38.62 -15.59 -37.89
#